data_AF-A0A1H3YCH3-F1
#
_entry.id   AF-A0A1H3YCH3-F1
#
_cell.length_a   1.000
_cell.length_b   1.000
_cell.length_c   1.000
_cell.angle_alpha   90.00
_cell.angle_beta   90.00
_cell.angle_gamma   90.00
#
_symmetry.space_group_name_H-M   'P 1'
#
loop_
_entity.id
_entity.type
_entity.pdbx_description
1 polymer ?
#
loop_
_entity_poly.entity_id
_entity_poly.type
_entity_poly.pdbx_seq_one_letter_code
_entity_poly.pdbx_strand_id
1 'polypeptide(L)'
;MFPDSIKEFADGQYVSKMNLDTDDSFEYTILRIKYSEDDYNAELERLSNMGDAKSEVGSGNLIYDDKSYNYPAYIAKDGEDNVYEYVLNNENEREIIYVILSNPIVSEMKEWYEYLKIDRNSYEK
;
A
#
# COMPACT_ATOMS: atom_id res chain seq x y z
N MET A 1 7.92 4.06 0.00
CA MET A 1 7.48 3.06 -1.00
C MET A 1 6.84 3.67 -2.26
N PHE A 2 6.12 4.79 -2.13
CA PHE A 2 5.43 5.46 -3.25
C PHE A 2 6.38 5.86 -4.39
N PRO A 3 5.89 5.95 -5.63
CA PRO A 3 6.70 6.38 -6.77
C PRO A 3 7.01 7.89 -6.68
N ASP A 4 8.21 8.29 -7.11
CA ASP A 4 8.66 9.69 -7.08
C ASP A 4 7.93 10.59 -8.10
N SER A 5 7.26 10.00 -9.09
CA SER A 5 6.51 10.69 -10.13
C SER A 5 5.29 9.89 -10.55
N ILE A 6 4.17 10.60 -10.77
CA ILE A 6 2.92 10.03 -11.31
C ILE A 6 2.63 10.46 -12.75
N LYS A 7 3.60 11.08 -13.44
CA LYS A 7 3.38 11.84 -14.69
C LYS A 7 3.09 11.00 -15.93
N GLU A 8 3.22 9.67 -15.88
CA GLU A 8 3.22 8.81 -17.09
C GLU A 8 2.11 7.74 -17.10
N PHE A 9 1.05 7.88 -16.31
CA PHE A 9 0.04 6.82 -16.19
C PHE A 9 -1.28 7.13 -16.92
N ALA A 10 -1.89 6.07 -17.46
CA ALA A 10 -3.06 6.16 -18.32
C ALA A 10 -4.35 6.48 -17.55
N ASP A 11 -4.46 6.01 -16.31
CA ASP A 11 -5.60 6.23 -15.41
C ASP A 11 -5.15 6.00 -13.95
N GLY A 12 -5.71 6.77 -13.01
CA GLY A 12 -5.29 6.71 -11.62
C GLY A 12 -6.26 7.39 -10.67
N GLN A 13 -6.27 6.91 -9.42
CA GLN A 13 -7.08 7.44 -8.34
C GLN A 13 -6.19 7.71 -7.13
N TYR A 14 -6.30 8.92 -6.59
CA TYR A 14 -5.66 9.30 -5.34
C TYR A 14 -6.72 9.71 -4.32
N VAL A 15 -6.66 9.11 -3.13
CA VAL A 15 -7.53 9.43 -2.01
C VAL A 15 -6.68 9.57 -0.76
N SER A 16 -6.92 10.64 -0.03
CA SER A 16 -6.38 10.83 1.31
C SER A 16 -7.49 11.36 2.22
N LYS A 17 -7.62 10.79 3.40
CA LYS A 17 -8.57 11.22 4.43
C LYS A 17 -7.86 11.20 5.77
N MET A 18 -8.06 12.24 6.56
CA MET A 18 -7.59 12.31 7.93
C MET A 18 -8.70 12.78 8.86
N ASN A 19 -8.70 12.24 10.08
CA ASN A 19 -9.38 12.79 11.23
C ASN A 19 -8.32 13.04 12.33
N LEU A 20 -8.32 14.24 12.91
CA LEU A 20 -7.41 14.67 13.97
C LEU A 20 -8.10 14.83 15.33
N ASP A 21 -9.34 14.36 15.47
CA ASP A 21 -10.02 14.28 16.75
C ASP A 21 -9.22 13.39 17.71
N THR A 22 -8.90 13.90 18.90
CA THR A 22 -7.88 13.31 19.78
C THR A 22 -8.17 11.88 20.21
N ASP A 23 -9.44 11.48 20.21
CA ASP A 23 -9.88 10.17 20.69
C ASP A 23 -10.06 9.15 19.55
N ASP A 24 -10.26 9.62 18.31
CA ASP A 24 -10.56 8.80 17.12
C ASP A 24 -9.70 9.22 15.90
N SER A 25 -8.47 9.67 16.14
CA SER A 25 -7.60 10.15 15.06
C SER A 25 -7.21 8.99 14.14
N PHE A 26 -7.39 9.18 12.84
CA PHE A 26 -6.94 8.23 11.83
C PHE A 26 -6.49 8.97 10.58
N GLU A 27 -5.61 8.35 9.81
CA GLU A 27 -5.24 8.82 8.49
C GLU A 27 -5.12 7.62 7.56
N TYR A 28 -5.59 7.79 6.33
CA TYR A 28 -5.23 6.87 5.26
C TYR A 28 -4.96 7.62 3.96
N THR A 29 -4.03 7.08 3.19
CA THR A 29 -3.73 7.48 1.83
C THR A 29 -3.70 6.26 0.94
N ILE A 30 -4.42 6.31 -0.18
CA ILE A 30 -4.51 5.27 -1.19
C ILE A 30 -4.22 5.91 -2.54
N LEU A 31 -3.25 5.34 -3.26
CA LEU A 31 -2.92 5.70 -4.63
C LEU A 31 -3.06 4.45 -5.48
N ARG A 32 -4.08 4.39 -6.33
CA ARG A 32 -4.26 3.34 -7.33
C ARG A 32 -3.82 3.87 -8.69
N ILE A 33 -2.97 3.13 -9.37
CA ILE A 33 -2.48 3.52 -10.69
C ILE A 33 -2.63 2.33 -11.63
N LYS A 34 -3.21 2.57 -12.81
CA LYS A 34 -3.24 1.64 -13.93
C LYS A 34 -2.12 1.97 -14.92
N TYR A 35 -1.24 1.00 -15.13
CA TYR A 35 -0.02 1.18 -15.92
C TYR A 35 -0.20 0.68 -17.35
N SER A 36 0.62 1.21 -18.26
CA SER A 36 0.94 0.51 -19.51
C SER A 36 1.69 -0.79 -19.18
N GLU A 37 1.80 -1.72 -20.14
CA GLU A 37 2.50 -2.99 -19.89
C GLU A 37 3.99 -2.77 -19.53
N ASP A 38 4.67 -1.88 -20.25
CA ASP A 38 6.08 -1.58 -20.01
C ASP A 38 6.29 -0.92 -18.64
N ASP A 39 5.46 0.07 -18.30
CA ASP A 39 5.57 0.77 -17.02
C ASP A 39 5.19 -0.11 -15.83
N TYR A 40 4.23 -1.03 -16.03
CA TYR A 40 3.84 -2.01 -15.03
C TYR A 40 5.00 -2.94 -14.68
N ASN A 41 5.67 -3.48 -15.69
CA ASN A 41 6.82 -4.36 -15.51
C ASN A 41 7.99 -3.61 -14.84
N ALA A 42 8.25 -2.36 -15.26
CA ALA A 42 9.27 -1.51 -14.65
C ALA A 42 8.96 -1.22 -13.16
N GLU A 43 7.69 -1.01 -12.83
CA GLU A 43 7.27 -0.78 -11.45
C GLU A 43 7.39 -2.04 -10.58
N LEU A 44 7.04 -3.21 -11.11
CA LEU A 44 7.27 -4.49 -10.41
C LEU A 44 8.76 -4.75 -10.17
N GLU A 45 9.61 -4.47 -11.16
CA GLU A 45 11.06 -4.58 -11.01
C GLU A 45 11.58 -3.64 -9.91
N ARG A 46 11.11 -2.38 -9.90
CA ARG A 46 11.44 -1.40 -8.85
C ARG A 46 11.06 -1.93 -7.46
N LEU A 47 9.85 -2.45 -7.29
CA LEU A 47 9.36 -3.00 -6.02
C LEU A 47 10.15 -4.24 -5.58
N SER A 48 10.44 -5.15 -6.50
CA SER A 48 11.26 -6.34 -6.21
C SER A 48 12.67 -5.95 -5.75
N ASN A 49 13.29 -5.00 -6.45
CA ASN A 49 14.64 -4.51 -6.12
C ASN A 49 14.69 -3.83 -4.73
N MET A 50 13.60 -3.23 -4.28
CA MET A 50 13.49 -2.70 -2.91
C MET A 50 13.41 -3.80 -1.83
N GLY A 51 12.86 -4.98 -2.17
CA GLY A 51 12.86 -6.14 -1.28
C GLY A 51 14.21 -6.87 -1.22
N ASP A 52 14.94 -6.90 -2.34
CA ASP A 52 16.23 -7.60 -2.46
C ASP A 52 17.43 -6.78 -1.97
N ALA A 53 17.26 -5.47 -1.79
CA ALA A 53 18.29 -4.60 -1.25
C ALA A 53 18.58 -4.95 0.23
N LYS A 54 19.53 -5.87 0.46
CA LYS A 54 20.31 -5.94 1.71
C LYS A 54 21.14 -4.67 1.86
N SER A 55 20.51 -3.50 1.99
CA SER A 55 21.21 -2.24 2.19
C SER A 55 21.50 -2.09 3.67
N GLU A 56 22.79 -2.17 4.00
CA GLU A 56 23.31 -1.57 5.21
C GLU A 56 22.80 -0.11 5.27
N VAL A 57 22.12 0.22 6.37
CA VAL A 57 21.57 1.56 6.68
C VAL A 57 20.25 1.93 5.96
N GLY A 58 19.13 1.50 6.54
CA GLY A 58 17.96 2.38 6.71
C GLY A 58 16.84 2.40 5.66
N SER A 59 16.91 1.63 4.57
CA SER A 59 15.71 1.34 3.76
C SER A 59 15.20 -0.05 4.13
N GLY A 60 14.02 -0.12 4.74
CA GLY A 60 13.41 -1.36 5.19
C GLY A 60 13.20 -2.33 4.04
N ASN A 61 13.60 -3.60 4.25
CA ASN A 61 13.35 -4.67 3.29
C ASN A 61 11.84 -4.82 3.11
N LEU A 62 11.35 -4.70 1.87
CA LEU A 62 9.97 -5.03 1.58
C LEU A 62 9.74 -6.53 1.76
N ILE A 63 8.67 -6.91 2.47
CA ILE A 63 8.26 -8.30 2.65
C ILE A 63 7.20 -8.62 1.60
N TYR A 64 7.39 -9.69 0.84
CA TYR A 64 6.39 -10.17 -0.11
C TYR A 64 5.32 -11.02 0.59
N ASP A 65 4.07 -10.54 0.51
CA ASP A 65 2.78 -10.97 1.06
C ASP A 65 1.78 -11.59 0.06
N ASP A 66 1.68 -12.91 -0.17
CA ASP A 66 0.69 -13.49 -1.12
C ASP A 66 -0.60 -14.05 -0.48
N LYS A 67 -0.79 -13.89 0.84
CA LYS A 67 -1.85 -14.55 1.61
C LYS A 67 -2.67 -13.62 2.49
N SER A 68 -2.09 -12.53 3.01
CA SER A 68 -2.78 -11.67 3.97
C SER A 68 -3.76 -10.70 3.32
N TYR A 69 -3.68 -10.53 2.01
CA TYR A 69 -4.45 -9.56 1.22
C TYR A 69 -5.16 -10.25 0.04
N ASN A 70 -6.14 -9.58 -0.57
CA ASN A 70 -6.81 -10.07 -1.78
C ASN A 70 -5.91 -10.03 -3.04
N TYR A 71 -4.78 -9.35 -2.95
CA TYR A 71 -3.79 -9.15 -4.01
C TYR A 71 -2.40 -9.43 -3.43
N PRO A 72 -1.44 -9.96 -4.21
CA PRO A 72 -0.05 -10.02 -3.77
C PRO A 72 0.45 -8.66 -3.31
N ALA A 73 1.18 -8.64 -2.19
CA ALA A 73 1.55 -7.42 -1.50
C ALA A 73 3.07 -7.28 -1.30
N TYR A 74 3.56 -6.05 -1.31
CA TYR A 74 4.91 -5.69 -0.85
C TYR A 74 4.76 -4.81 0.39
N ILE A 75 5.22 -5.27 1.53
CA ILE A 75 4.94 -4.67 2.84
C ILE A 75 6.21 -4.00 3.37
N ALA A 76 6.13 -2.70 3.66
CA ALA A 76 7.18 -1.94 4.33
C ALA A 76 6.94 -1.85 5.84
N LYS A 77 5.68 -1.67 6.24
CA LYS A 77 5.27 -1.60 7.65
C LYS A 77 3.99 -2.39 7.88
N ASP A 78 3.97 -3.14 8.96
CA ASP A 78 2.82 -3.93 9.37
C ASP A 78 2.52 -3.76 10.86
N GLY A 79 1.93 -2.62 11.20
CA GLY A 79 1.43 -2.32 12.55
C GLY A 79 2.43 -1.66 13.51
N GLU A 80 3.67 -1.42 13.08
CA GLU A 80 4.65 -0.65 13.86
C GLU A 80 4.11 0.78 14.08
N ASP A 81 4.00 1.19 15.34
CA ASP A 81 3.37 2.47 15.75
C ASP A 81 1.96 2.68 15.18
N ASN A 82 1.18 1.61 14.98
CA ASN A 82 -0.11 1.63 14.28
C ASN A 82 -0.06 2.11 12.83
N VAL A 83 1.10 2.03 12.21
CA VAL A 83 1.29 2.39 10.81
C VAL A 83 1.40 1.14 9.96
N TYR A 84 0.67 1.14 8.85
CA TYR A 84 0.72 0.12 7.82
C TYR A 84 1.10 0.80 6.51
N GLU A 85 2.13 0.30 5.85
CA GLU A 85 2.59 0.80 4.55
C GLU A 85 2.86 -0.41 3.66
N TYR A 86 2.07 -0.54 2.59
CA TYR A 86 2.16 -1.66 1.67
C TYR A 86 1.70 -1.29 0.27
N VAL A 87 2.17 -2.05 -0.72
CA VAL A 87 1.71 -2.03 -2.11
C VAL A 87 0.95 -3.29 -2.41
N LEU A 88 -0.15 -3.20 -3.14
CA LEU A 88 -0.90 -4.32 -3.68
C LEU A 88 -0.73 -4.39 -5.20
N ASN A 89 -0.55 -5.61 -5.70
CA ASN A 89 -0.37 -5.89 -7.12
C ASN A 89 -1.63 -6.56 -7.70
N ASN A 90 -2.45 -5.80 -8.43
CA ASN A 90 -3.57 -6.35 -9.19
C ASN A 90 -3.11 -6.67 -10.63
N GLU A 91 -2.53 -7.85 -10.78
CA GLU A 91 -1.94 -8.33 -12.05
C GLU A 91 -2.93 -8.34 -13.23
N ASN A 92 -4.18 -8.70 -12.96
CA ASN A 92 -5.21 -8.83 -14.00
C ASN A 92 -5.50 -7.51 -14.73
N GLU A 93 -5.35 -6.39 -14.01
CA GLU A 93 -5.63 -5.05 -14.54
C GLU A 93 -4.36 -4.22 -14.79
N ARG A 94 -3.17 -4.77 -14.49
CA ARG A 94 -1.89 -4.02 -14.44
C ARG A 94 -1.99 -2.80 -13.54
N GLU A 95 -2.53 -3.03 -12.35
CA GLU A 95 -2.78 -1.98 -11.37
C GLU A 95 -1.90 -2.18 -10.14
N ILE A 96 -1.25 -1.10 -9.71
CA ILE A 96 -0.49 -1.05 -8.47
C ILE A 96 -1.20 -0.09 -7.52
N ILE A 97 -1.47 -0.56 -6.30
CA ILE A 97 -2.21 0.18 -5.27
C ILE A 97 -1.29 0.40 -4.07
N TYR A 98 -0.87 1.64 -3.84
CA TYR A 98 -0.07 2.02 -2.70
C TYR A 98 -0.97 2.46 -1.56
N VAL A 99 -0.73 1.93 -0.36
CA VAL A 99 -1.57 2.17 0.82
C VAL A 99 -0.69 2.57 2.00
N ILE A 100 -1.05 3.66 2.66
CA ILE A 100 -0.54 4.05 3.98
C ILE A 100 -1.73 4.26 4.91
N LEU A 101 -1.71 3.59 6.06
CA LEU A 101 -2.71 3.71 7.11
C LEU A 101 -2.00 4.09 8.41
N SER A 102 -2.57 5.04 9.15
CA SER A 102 -2.14 5.41 10.49
C SER A 102 -3.35 5.39 11.42
N ASN A 103 -3.28 4.59 12.49
CA ASN A 103 -4.42 4.33 13.39
C ASN A 103 -5.71 3.96 12.63
N PRO A 104 -5.68 2.94 11.74
CA PRO A 104 -6.82 2.63 10.89
C PRO A 104 -8.08 2.29 11.68
N ILE A 105 -9.17 3.01 11.39
CA ILE A 105 -10.51 2.68 11.87
C ILE A 105 -11.25 1.97 10.74
N VAL A 106 -11.39 0.64 10.83
CA VAL A 106 -11.94 -0.21 9.75
C VAL A 106 -13.36 0.23 9.34
N SER A 107 -14.18 0.74 10.25
CA SER A 107 -15.53 1.23 9.89
C SER A 107 -15.52 2.46 8.98
N GLU A 108 -14.47 3.26 9.02
CA GLU A 108 -14.28 4.48 8.20
C GLU A 108 -13.72 4.17 6.80
N MET A 109 -13.33 2.92 6.55
CA MET A 109 -12.64 2.46 5.35
C MET A 109 -13.45 1.45 4.51
N LYS A 110 -14.77 1.40 4.69
CA LYS A 110 -15.67 0.45 4.00
C LYS A 110 -15.51 0.41 2.48
N GLU A 111 -15.29 1.57 1.87
CA GLU A 111 -15.10 1.71 0.42
C GLU A 111 -13.79 1.07 -0.07
N TRP A 112 -12.84 0.84 0.83
CA TRP A 112 -11.47 0.37 0.52
C TRP A 112 -11.20 -1.04 1.06
N TYR A 113 -12.23 -1.79 1.45
CA TYR A 113 -12.10 -3.11 2.05
C TYR A 113 -11.33 -4.14 1.21
N GLU A 114 -11.37 -4.00 -0.12
CA GLU A 114 -10.58 -4.85 -1.00
C GLU A 114 -9.07 -4.59 -0.90
N TYR A 115 -8.66 -3.40 -0.46
CA TYR A 115 -7.26 -2.99 -0.29
C TYR A 115 -6.75 -3.15 1.15
N LEU A 116 -7.58 -3.66 2.06
CA LEU A 116 -7.18 -4.00 3.43
C LEU A 116 -6.79 -5.48 3.51
N LYS A 117 -6.16 -5.87 4.62
CA LYS A 117 -5.97 -7.28 4.97
C LYS A 117 -7.32 -8.03 4.98
N ILE A 118 -7.26 -9.30 4.58
CA ILE A 118 -8.42 -10.21 4.63
C ILE A 118 -8.94 -10.32 6.07
N ASP A 119 -8.04 -10.54 7.03
CA ASP A 119 -8.35 -10.46 8.45
C ASP A 119 -8.28 -9.00 8.92
N ARG A 120 -9.42 -8.31 8.90
CA ARG A 120 -9.49 -6.89 9.30
C ARG A 120 -9.36 -6.70 10.81
N ASN A 121 -9.51 -7.75 11.62
CA ASN A 121 -9.29 -7.64 13.06
C ASN A 121 -7.81 -7.42 13.38
N SER A 122 -6.90 -7.67 12.42
CA SER A 122 -5.48 -7.35 12.60
C SER A 122 -5.19 -5.87 12.81
N TYR A 123 -6.15 -4.99 12.48
CA TYR A 123 -6.04 -3.55 12.67
C TYR A 123 -6.58 -3.09 14.04
N GLU A 124 -7.31 -3.96 14.74
CA GLU A 124 -7.87 -3.68 16.06
C GLU A 124 -6.77 -3.94 17.12
N LYS A 125 -6.63 -3.02 18.09
CA LYS A 125 -5.72 -3.17 19.24
C LYS A 125 -6.35 -3.96 20.37
#